data_AF-A0A0W0RU01-F1
#
_entry.id   AF-A0A0W0RU01-F1
#
_cell.length_a   1.000
_cell.length_b   1.000
_cell.length_c   1.000
_cell.angle_alpha   90.00
_cell.angle_beta   90.00
_cell.angle_gamma   90.00
#
_symmetry.space_group_name_H-M   'P 1'
#
loop_
_entity.id
_entity.type
_entity.pdbx_description
1 polymer ?
#
loop_
_entity_poly.entity_id
_entity_poly.type
_entity_poly.pdbx_seq_one_letter_code
_entity_poly.pdbx_strand_id
1 'polypeptide(L)'
;MNRKAGLFLGLFICFMLSSATSIAHAGKQMLLPPWYLLKNQLSATLKADPCVHVGDLTGDGLEMEIKVTVCDADKARALASFINRVHDFGDNLAVTVKVYSMDSIPVEAIVPSTLKETVELLNLALKGNKYFVKAKLGTRQQVGAAYALFKPMIIQYYSDDISDWYLNTNEVAAKVFATVFNLDPYTEGAVKLYASTTIIEKDKQKNNTIM
;
A
#
# COMPACT_ATOMS: atom_id res chain seq x y z
N MET A 1 60.89 -35.73 14.80
CA MET A 1 59.45 -35.48 15.01
C MET A 1 59.00 -34.44 13.98
N ASN A 2 58.01 -34.79 13.16
CA ASN A 2 57.82 -34.29 11.78
C ASN A 2 57.31 -32.83 11.66
N ARG A 3 58.16 -31.93 11.15
CA ARG A 3 57.81 -30.55 10.73
C ARG A 3 56.64 -30.47 9.74
N LYS A 4 56.36 -31.55 9.00
CA LYS A 4 55.24 -31.64 8.06
C LYS A 4 53.87 -31.68 8.77
N ALA A 5 53.78 -32.24 9.98
CA ALA A 5 52.50 -32.35 10.70
C ALA A 5 51.97 -31.00 11.21
N GLY A 6 52.87 -30.07 11.60
CA GLY A 6 52.47 -28.74 12.07
C GLY A 6 51.92 -27.83 10.96
N LEU A 7 52.42 -27.97 9.73
CA LEU A 7 51.95 -27.21 8.57
C LEU A 7 50.55 -27.66 8.13
N PHE A 8 50.29 -28.97 8.15
CA PHE A 8 48.97 -29.52 7.84
C PHE A 8 47.91 -29.14 8.89
N LEU A 9 48.27 -29.10 10.18
CA LEU A 9 47.36 -28.68 11.24
C LEU A 9 47.01 -27.18 11.16
N GLY A 10 47.98 -26.33 10.82
CA GLY A 10 47.77 -24.89 10.63
C GLY A 10 46.85 -24.57 9.44
N LEU A 11 47.04 -25.24 8.30
CA LEU A 11 46.16 -25.06 7.14
C LEU A 11 44.73 -25.55 7.39
N PHE A 12 44.56 -26.65 8.14
CA PHE A 12 43.24 -27.20 8.46
C PHE A 12 42.43 -26.26 9.36
N ILE A 13 43.08 -25.63 10.34
CA ILE A 13 42.44 -24.65 11.24
C ILE A 13 42.04 -23.38 10.47
N CYS A 14 42.87 -22.88 9.55
CA CYS A 14 42.50 -21.73 8.70
C CYS A 14 41.32 -22.02 7.75
N PHE A 15 41.23 -23.24 7.21
CA PHE A 15 40.09 -23.65 6.37
C PHE A 15 38.79 -23.78 7.16
N MET A 16 38.85 -24.28 8.40
CA MET A 16 37.67 -24.40 9.28
C MET A 16 37.19 -23.04 9.81
N LEU A 17 38.10 -22.10 10.11
CA LEU A 17 37.69 -20.74 10.49
C LEU A 17 37.07 -19.96 9.32
N SER A 18 37.58 -20.13 8.10
CA SER A 18 37.07 -19.42 6.91
C SER A 18 35.68 -19.93 6.46
N SER A 19 35.38 -21.20 6.74
CA SER A 19 34.06 -21.78 6.49
C SER A 19 33.04 -21.40 7.59
N ALA A 20 33.47 -21.25 8.85
CA ALA A 20 32.60 -20.74 9.92
C ALA A 20 32.18 -19.28 9.73
N THR A 21 33.07 -18.41 9.20
CA THR A 21 32.72 -17.00 8.91
C THR A 21 31.79 -16.85 7.71
N SER A 22 31.85 -17.78 6.76
CA SER A 22 30.99 -17.75 5.57
C SER A 22 29.57 -18.25 5.87
N ILE A 23 29.41 -19.19 6.81
CA ILE A 23 28.10 -19.69 7.26
C ILE A 23 27.42 -18.68 8.20
N ALA A 24 28.19 -17.90 8.97
CA ALA A 24 27.65 -16.83 9.81
C ALA A 24 27.04 -15.65 9.00
N HIS A 25 27.47 -15.45 7.75
CA HIS A 25 26.90 -14.42 6.86
C HIS A 25 25.63 -14.88 6.12
N ALA A 26 25.36 -16.19 6.09
CA ALA A 26 24.21 -16.78 5.40
C ALA A 26 22.98 -16.97 6.32
N GLY A 27 23.05 -16.55 7.59
CA GLY A 27 22.08 -16.88 8.63
C GLY A 27 21.38 -15.69 9.29
N LYS A 28 21.04 -14.64 8.53
CA LYS A 28 20.18 -13.55 9.06
C LYS A 28 19.44 -12.78 7.96
N GLN A 29 18.90 -13.48 6.96
CA GLN A 29 17.93 -12.87 6.05
C GLN A 29 16.61 -12.72 6.82
N MET A 30 16.50 -11.63 7.59
CA MET A 30 15.32 -11.32 8.37
C MET A 30 14.23 -10.92 7.39
N LEU A 31 13.14 -11.70 7.35
CA LEU A 31 11.95 -11.38 6.57
C LEU A 31 11.45 -9.98 6.95
N LEU A 32 10.95 -9.26 5.95
CA LEU A 32 10.38 -7.92 6.11
C LEU A 32 9.12 -8.06 6.98
N PRO A 33 9.07 -7.40 8.15
CA PRO A 33 7.88 -7.47 8.97
C PRO A 33 6.65 -6.91 8.21
N PRO A 34 5.44 -7.48 8.40
CA PRO A 34 4.25 -7.12 7.63
C PRO A 34 3.89 -5.61 7.65
N TRP A 35 4.20 -4.89 8.72
CA TRP A 35 3.98 -3.45 8.82
C TRP A 35 4.90 -2.62 7.91
N TYR A 36 6.12 -3.10 7.62
CA TYR A 36 6.97 -2.46 6.61
C TYR A 36 6.47 -2.74 5.20
N LEU A 37 5.87 -3.91 4.95
CA LEU A 37 5.18 -4.21 3.70
C LEU A 37 4.01 -3.24 3.47
N LEU A 38 3.19 -2.99 4.51
CA LEU A 38 2.13 -1.97 4.48
C LEU A 38 2.69 -0.59 4.11
N LYS A 39 3.79 -0.16 4.72
CA LYS A 39 4.44 1.13 4.39
C LYS A 39 4.89 1.18 2.93
N ASN A 40 5.43 0.09 2.40
CA ASN A 40 5.84 0.01 1.00
C ASN A 40 4.64 0.11 0.04
N GLN A 41 3.53 -0.56 0.37
CA GLN A 41 2.28 -0.47 -0.38
C GLN A 41 1.69 0.95 -0.37
N LEU A 42 1.61 1.58 0.80
CA LEU A 42 1.19 2.99 0.95
C LEU A 42 2.10 3.92 0.15
N SER A 43 3.41 3.74 0.24
CA SER A 43 4.38 4.55 -0.49
C SER A 43 4.22 4.40 -2.00
N ALA A 44 4.10 3.17 -2.51
CA ALA A 44 4.03 2.91 -3.94
C ALA A 44 2.69 3.35 -4.57
N THR A 45 1.62 3.39 -3.78
CA THR A 45 0.29 3.87 -4.20
C THR A 45 0.16 5.38 -4.08
N LEU A 46 0.40 5.94 -2.88
CA LEU A 46 0.08 7.33 -2.56
C LEU A 46 1.11 8.32 -3.09
N LYS A 47 2.41 8.02 -3.05
CA LYS A 47 3.47 8.91 -3.58
C LYS A 47 3.44 9.04 -5.10
N ALA A 48 2.59 8.28 -5.78
CA ALA A 48 2.30 8.49 -7.19
C ALA A 48 1.47 9.77 -7.45
N ASP A 49 1.02 10.41 -6.38
CA ASP A 49 0.53 11.76 -6.35
C ASP A 49 1.60 12.70 -5.77
N PRO A 50 2.07 13.72 -6.52
CA PRO A 50 3.15 14.61 -6.06
C PRO A 50 2.76 15.45 -4.83
N CYS A 51 1.47 15.56 -4.52
CA CYS A 51 0.95 16.27 -3.35
C CYS A 51 0.93 15.40 -2.08
N VAL A 52 1.26 14.11 -2.17
CA VAL A 52 1.16 13.17 -1.06
C VAL A 52 2.54 12.61 -0.69
N HIS A 53 2.90 12.76 0.58
CA HIS A 53 4.09 12.18 1.17
C HIS A 53 3.72 11.09 2.16
N VAL A 54 4.42 9.96 2.11
CA VAL A 54 4.28 8.85 3.07
C VAL A 54 5.59 8.79 3.86
N GLY A 55 5.49 9.04 5.16
CA GLY A 55 6.61 9.01 6.09
C GLY A 55 7.06 7.59 6.42
N ASP A 56 8.12 7.50 7.20
CA ASP A 56 8.57 6.24 7.76
C ASP A 56 7.67 5.78 8.91
N LEU A 57 7.76 4.49 9.22
CA LEU A 57 7.12 3.93 10.39
C LEU A 57 7.80 4.46 11.65
N THR A 58 7.00 4.90 12.61
CA THR A 58 7.45 5.38 13.92
C THR A 58 6.68 4.66 15.01
N GLY A 59 7.13 4.78 16.26
CA GLY A 59 6.51 4.07 17.39
C GLY A 59 6.90 2.59 17.47
N ASP A 60 6.24 1.87 18.37
CA ASP A 60 6.44 0.43 18.60
C ASP A 60 5.15 -0.20 19.13
N GLY A 61 4.98 -1.51 18.98
CA GLY A 61 3.82 -2.22 19.51
C GLY A 61 2.48 -1.75 18.93
N LEU A 62 1.59 -1.28 19.81
CA LEU A 62 0.28 -0.73 19.46
C LEU A 62 0.33 0.77 19.11
N GLU A 63 1.46 1.43 19.34
CA GLU A 63 1.67 2.87 19.11
C GLU A 63 2.33 3.12 17.75
N MET A 64 2.46 2.09 16.89
CA MET A 64 3.09 2.28 15.59
C MET A 64 2.26 3.19 14.69
N GLU A 65 2.93 4.13 14.02
CA GLU A 65 2.29 5.12 13.16
C GLU A 65 3.01 5.27 11.82
N ILE A 66 2.22 5.36 10.74
CA ILE A 66 2.67 5.85 9.43
C ILE A 66 1.97 7.18 9.17
N LYS A 67 2.75 8.25 9.09
CA LYS A 67 2.27 9.59 8.76
C LYS A 67 2.12 9.76 7.25
N VAL A 68 0.95 10.20 6.81
CA VAL A 68 0.68 10.61 5.42
C VAL A 68 0.42 12.11 5.39
N THR A 69 1.30 12.88 4.77
CA THR A 69 1.16 14.34 4.66
C THR A 69 0.65 14.72 3.27
N VAL A 70 -0.34 15.61 3.22
CA VAL A 70 -0.97 16.04 1.96
C VAL A 70 -0.89 17.56 1.82
N CYS A 71 -0.59 18.03 0.61
CA CYS A 71 -0.35 19.45 0.33
C CYS A 71 -1.60 20.35 0.51
N ASP A 72 -2.80 19.78 0.37
CA ASP A 72 -4.08 20.48 0.41
C ASP A 72 -4.97 19.90 1.51
N ALA A 73 -5.60 20.75 2.32
CA ALA A 73 -6.38 20.33 3.48
C ALA A 73 -7.68 19.61 3.11
N ASP A 74 -8.35 20.00 2.02
CA ASP A 74 -9.59 19.36 1.57
C ASP A 74 -9.30 17.96 1.04
N LYS A 75 -8.23 17.84 0.25
CA LYS A 75 -7.71 16.56 -0.22
C LYS A 75 -7.22 15.68 0.93
N ALA A 76 -6.57 16.25 1.95
CA ALA A 76 -6.14 15.52 3.14
C ALA A 76 -7.34 14.87 3.84
N ARG A 77 -8.40 15.67 4.11
CA ARG A 77 -9.64 15.18 4.72
C ARG A 77 -10.32 14.11 3.87
N ALA A 78 -10.37 14.32 2.55
CA ALA A 78 -10.91 13.35 1.61
C ALA A 78 -10.10 12.03 1.61
N LEU A 79 -8.78 12.09 1.65
CA LEU A 79 -7.92 10.91 1.72
C LEU A 79 -8.10 10.16 3.04
N ALA A 80 -8.21 10.88 4.16
CA ALA A 80 -8.45 10.31 5.48
C ALA A 80 -9.77 9.51 5.58
N SER A 81 -10.75 9.83 4.74
CA SER A 81 -12.03 9.12 4.66
C SER A 81 -11.95 7.72 4.07
N PHE A 82 -10.95 7.45 3.23
CA PHE A 82 -10.86 6.18 2.51
C PHE A 82 -9.67 5.33 2.92
N ILE A 83 -8.63 5.92 3.51
CA ILE A 83 -7.48 5.15 3.97
C ILE A 83 -7.91 4.19 5.08
N ASN A 84 -7.41 2.94 5.04
CA ASN A 84 -7.60 2.08 6.20
C ASN A 84 -6.73 2.61 7.35
N ARG A 85 -7.38 3.02 8.45
CA ARG A 85 -6.71 3.77 9.52
C ARG A 85 -5.96 2.87 10.47
N VAL A 86 -6.44 1.66 10.73
CA VAL A 86 -5.86 0.74 11.69
C VAL A 86 -5.63 -0.61 11.02
N HIS A 87 -4.41 -1.11 11.14
CA HIS A 87 -4.02 -2.42 10.63
C HIS A 87 -3.48 -3.26 11.79
N ASP A 88 -4.25 -4.25 12.19
CA ASP A 88 -3.89 -5.17 13.26
C ASP A 88 -2.99 -6.29 12.72
N PHE A 89 -1.90 -6.58 13.44
CA PHE A 89 -0.92 -7.63 13.15
C PHE A 89 -0.80 -8.64 14.29
N GLY A 90 -1.88 -8.79 15.07
CA GLY A 90 -1.97 -9.63 16.27
C GLY A 90 -2.36 -8.80 17.49
N ASP A 91 -2.38 -9.43 18.66
CA ASP A 91 -2.96 -8.83 19.87
C ASP A 91 -2.21 -7.60 20.41
N ASN A 92 -0.91 -7.48 20.10
CA ASN A 92 -0.02 -6.45 20.66
C ASN A 92 0.68 -5.61 19.57
N LEU A 93 0.26 -5.73 18.31
CA LEU A 93 0.89 -5.06 17.18
C LEU A 93 -0.19 -4.45 16.29
N ALA A 94 -0.19 -3.12 16.18
CA ALA A 94 -1.11 -2.41 15.31
C ALA A 94 -0.42 -1.18 14.71
N VAL A 95 -0.66 -0.93 13.43
CA VAL A 95 -0.19 0.27 12.76
C VAL A 95 -1.36 1.20 12.51
N THR A 96 -1.24 2.43 13.01
CA THR A 96 -2.19 3.50 12.70
C THR A 96 -1.65 4.33 11.53
N VAL A 97 -2.44 4.43 10.47
CA VAL A 97 -2.15 5.33 9.35
C VAL A 97 -2.91 6.63 9.56
N LYS A 98 -2.19 7.73 9.78
CA LYS A 98 -2.78 9.04 10.05
C LYS A 98 -2.46 10.01 8.92
N VAL A 99 -3.49 10.73 8.48
CA VAL A 99 -3.37 11.77 7.44
C VAL A 99 -3.22 13.13 8.10
N TYR A 100 -2.31 13.95 7.57
CA TYR A 100 -1.96 15.27 8.06
C TYR A 100 -2.01 16.29 6.93
N SER A 101 -2.36 17.53 7.27
CA SER A 101 -2.11 18.69 6.40
C SER A 101 -0.60 19.03 6.38
N MET A 102 -0.19 19.95 5.51
CA MET A 102 1.20 20.45 5.47
C MET A 102 1.69 21.01 6.81
N ASP A 103 0.81 21.59 7.60
CA ASP A 103 1.12 22.16 8.91
C ASP A 103 1.32 21.09 9.99
N SER A 104 1.37 19.81 9.60
CA SER A 104 1.49 18.65 10.50
C SER A 104 0.34 18.53 11.49
N ILE A 105 -0.84 19.05 11.14
CA ILE A 105 -2.07 18.90 11.91
C ILE A 105 -2.81 17.65 11.39
N PRO A 106 -3.14 16.67 12.26
CA PRO A 106 -3.92 15.51 11.84
C PRO A 106 -5.31 15.96 11.39
N VAL A 107 -5.79 15.41 10.29
CA VAL A 107 -7.09 15.76 9.73
C VAL A 107 -8.15 14.72 10.08
N GLU A 108 -9.36 15.19 10.33
CA GLU A 108 -10.50 14.31 10.56
C GLU A 108 -11.08 13.79 9.24
N ALA A 109 -11.55 12.54 9.28
CA ALA A 109 -12.19 11.91 8.14
C ALA A 109 -13.61 12.45 7.97
N ILE A 110 -14.00 12.65 6.71
CA ILE A 110 -15.39 12.93 6.34
C ILE A 110 -16.10 11.59 6.14
N VAL A 111 -17.25 11.38 6.79
CA VAL A 111 -18.08 10.19 6.58
C VAL A 111 -19.12 10.51 5.51
N PRO A 112 -18.97 10.04 4.25
CA PRO A 112 -19.92 10.35 3.20
C PRO A 112 -21.28 9.70 3.49
N SER A 113 -22.33 10.48 3.35
CA SER A 113 -23.72 10.08 3.61
C SER A 113 -24.44 9.53 2.38
N THR A 114 -23.94 9.82 1.18
CA THR A 114 -24.55 9.40 -0.09
C THR A 114 -23.52 8.84 -1.07
N LEU A 115 -23.95 8.00 -2.01
CA LEU A 115 -23.08 7.49 -3.09
C LEU A 115 -22.45 8.61 -3.92
N LYS A 116 -23.18 9.71 -4.13
CA LYS A 116 -22.70 10.88 -4.88
C LYS A 116 -21.57 11.56 -4.11
N GLU A 117 -21.76 11.78 -2.83
CA GLU A 117 -20.74 12.36 -1.94
C GLU A 117 -19.50 11.45 -1.87
N THR A 118 -19.66 10.12 -1.79
CA THR A 118 -18.54 9.18 -1.85
C THR A 118 -17.73 9.34 -3.14
N VAL A 119 -18.40 9.46 -4.29
CA VAL A 119 -17.74 9.63 -5.58
C VAL A 119 -17.01 10.96 -5.66
N GLU A 120 -17.62 12.05 -5.19
CA GLU A 120 -16.99 13.38 -5.16
C GLU A 120 -15.76 13.40 -4.26
N LEU A 121 -15.90 12.83 -3.06
CA LEU A 121 -14.83 12.75 -2.07
C LEU A 121 -13.67 11.88 -2.56
N LEU A 122 -13.94 10.73 -3.20
CA LEU A 122 -12.88 9.87 -3.72
C LEU A 122 -12.15 10.52 -4.91
N ASN A 123 -12.89 11.21 -5.79
CA ASN A 123 -12.29 12.00 -6.86
C ASN A 123 -11.37 13.08 -6.31
N LEU A 124 -11.74 13.74 -5.21
CA LEU A 124 -10.91 14.72 -4.53
C LEU A 124 -9.67 14.07 -3.90
N ALA A 125 -9.84 12.98 -3.15
CA ALA A 125 -8.78 12.25 -2.45
C ALA A 125 -7.64 11.81 -3.39
N LEU A 126 -7.99 11.30 -4.57
CA LEU A 126 -7.03 10.73 -5.53
C LEU A 126 -6.71 11.67 -6.71
N LYS A 127 -7.16 12.93 -6.67
CA LYS A 127 -6.90 13.90 -7.72
C LYS A 127 -5.40 14.17 -7.89
N GLY A 128 -4.83 13.77 -9.01
CA GLY A 128 -3.39 13.95 -9.30
C GLY A 128 -2.57 12.66 -9.15
N ASN A 129 -3.16 11.59 -8.63
CA ASN A 129 -2.52 10.29 -8.57
C ASN A 129 -2.47 9.66 -9.97
N LYS A 130 -1.28 9.31 -10.46
CA LYS A 130 -1.10 8.84 -11.85
C LYS A 130 -1.85 7.54 -12.20
N TYR A 131 -2.18 6.70 -11.21
CA TYR A 131 -2.88 5.43 -11.39
C TYR A 131 -4.40 5.59 -11.42
N PHE A 132 -4.92 6.64 -10.78
CA PHE A 132 -6.35 6.88 -10.69
C PHE A 132 -6.86 7.62 -11.93
N VAL A 133 -8.03 7.21 -12.43
CA VAL A 133 -8.70 7.88 -13.55
C VAL A 133 -9.82 8.76 -13.04
N LYS A 134 -10.80 8.16 -12.35
CA LYS A 134 -11.95 8.84 -11.74
C LYS A 134 -12.77 7.86 -10.90
N ALA A 135 -13.57 8.40 -10.00
CA ALA A 135 -14.66 7.68 -9.35
C ALA A 135 -15.98 7.97 -10.09
N LYS A 136 -16.86 6.97 -10.21
CA LYS A 136 -18.20 7.15 -10.79
C LYS A 136 -19.24 6.26 -10.14
N LEU A 137 -20.50 6.68 -10.26
CA LEU A 137 -21.64 5.83 -9.93
C LEU A 137 -21.82 4.75 -10.99
N GLY A 138 -22.25 3.58 -10.55
CA GLY A 138 -22.63 2.45 -11.37
C GLY A 138 -23.72 1.64 -10.70
N THR A 139 -23.99 0.48 -11.26
CA THR A 139 -25.02 -0.44 -10.76
C THR A 139 -24.42 -1.85 -10.67
N ARG A 140 -24.54 -2.49 -9.51
CA ARG A 140 -24.18 -3.88 -9.29
C ARG A 140 -25.41 -4.64 -8.81
N GLN A 141 -25.79 -5.71 -9.50
CA GLN A 141 -26.96 -6.52 -9.10
C GLN A 141 -28.22 -5.66 -8.84
N GLN A 142 -28.49 -4.68 -9.72
CA GLN A 142 -29.60 -3.71 -9.60
C GLN A 142 -29.53 -2.71 -8.44
N VAL A 143 -28.47 -2.72 -7.63
CA VAL A 143 -28.23 -1.74 -6.55
C VAL A 143 -27.19 -0.70 -7.00
N GLY A 144 -27.41 0.57 -6.66
CA GLY A 144 -26.44 1.64 -6.92
C GLY A 144 -25.14 1.42 -6.17
N ALA A 145 -24.00 1.64 -6.85
CA ALA A 145 -22.67 1.45 -6.27
C ALA A 145 -21.69 2.52 -6.73
N ALA A 146 -20.65 2.77 -5.94
CA ALA A 146 -19.52 3.62 -6.33
C ALA A 146 -18.38 2.76 -6.89
N TYR A 147 -17.70 3.25 -7.91
CA TYR A 147 -16.57 2.58 -8.53
C TYR A 147 -15.37 3.51 -8.61
N ALA A 148 -14.21 3.02 -8.19
CA ALA A 148 -12.92 3.66 -8.39
C ALA A 148 -12.26 3.07 -9.65
N LEU A 149 -12.14 3.89 -10.70
CA LEU A 149 -11.51 3.46 -11.94
C LEU A 149 -10.01 3.76 -11.89
N PHE A 150 -9.21 2.70 -12.04
CA PHE A 150 -7.75 2.79 -12.14
C PHE A 150 -7.30 2.44 -13.55
N LYS A 151 -6.17 3.01 -13.96
CA LYS A 151 -5.50 2.60 -15.20
C LYS A 151 -5.05 1.14 -15.07
N PRO A 152 -5.02 0.36 -16.17
CA PRO A 152 -4.46 -0.98 -16.18
C PRO A 152 -2.92 -0.90 -16.10
N MET A 153 -2.42 -0.54 -14.93
CA MET A 153 -1.00 -0.35 -14.64
C MET A 153 -0.56 -1.26 -13.50
N ILE A 154 0.73 -1.63 -13.53
CA ILE A 154 1.39 -2.37 -12.46
C ILE A 154 2.04 -1.39 -11.49
N ILE A 155 1.84 -1.63 -10.20
CA ILE A 155 2.56 -1.00 -9.10
C ILE A 155 3.59 -2.01 -8.62
N GLN A 156 4.86 -1.60 -8.64
CA GLN A 156 5.96 -2.38 -8.10
C GLN A 156 6.40 -1.79 -6.76
N TYR A 157 6.65 -2.65 -5.79
CA TYR A 157 7.20 -2.27 -4.50
C TYR A 157 8.08 -3.38 -3.94
N TYR A 158 9.06 -2.99 -3.11
CA TYR A 158 9.93 -3.96 -2.46
C TYR A 158 9.13 -4.85 -1.51
N SER A 159 9.38 -6.14 -1.60
CA SER A 159 8.88 -7.17 -0.70
C SER A 159 9.97 -8.22 -0.53
N ASP A 160 10.01 -8.88 0.62
CA ASP A 160 10.89 -10.01 0.87
C ASP A 160 10.37 -11.32 0.25
N ASP A 161 9.68 -11.22 -0.89
CA ASP A 161 9.17 -12.38 -1.62
C ASP A 161 10.34 -13.19 -2.20
N ILE A 162 10.65 -14.30 -1.53
CA ILE A 162 11.73 -15.20 -1.91
C ILE A 162 11.52 -15.91 -3.25
N SER A 163 10.30 -15.85 -3.80
CA SER A 163 10.01 -16.34 -5.14
C SER A 163 10.41 -15.35 -6.24
N ASP A 164 10.66 -14.08 -5.88
CA ASP A 164 11.14 -13.03 -6.79
C ASP A 164 12.64 -12.75 -6.57
N TRP A 165 13.43 -12.92 -7.62
CA TRP A 165 14.88 -12.76 -7.55
C TRP A 165 15.32 -11.33 -7.20
N TYR A 166 14.47 -10.34 -7.47
CA TYR A 166 14.74 -8.93 -7.21
C TYR A 166 14.09 -8.43 -5.91
N LEU A 167 13.45 -9.32 -5.14
CA LEU A 167 12.77 -8.99 -3.89
C LEU A 167 11.73 -7.87 -4.12
N ASN A 168 10.89 -8.04 -5.14
CA ASN A 168 9.80 -7.12 -5.42
C ASN A 168 8.48 -7.85 -5.65
N THR A 169 7.39 -7.16 -5.30
CA THR A 169 6.05 -7.54 -5.68
C THR A 169 5.54 -6.64 -6.80
N ASN A 170 4.95 -7.25 -7.82
CA ASN A 170 4.36 -6.57 -8.98
C ASN A 170 2.85 -6.86 -8.99
N GLU A 171 2.03 -5.84 -8.75
CA GLU A 171 0.58 -6.02 -8.60
C GLU A 171 -0.22 -4.99 -9.41
N VAL A 172 -1.43 -5.37 -9.81
CA VAL A 172 -2.34 -4.46 -10.51
C VAL A 172 -2.74 -3.32 -9.56
N ALA A 173 -2.69 -2.07 -10.04
CA ALA A 173 -2.97 -0.88 -9.23
C ALA A 173 -4.27 -1.00 -8.42
N ALA A 174 -5.36 -1.44 -9.06
CA ALA A 174 -6.65 -1.64 -8.41
C ALA A 174 -6.59 -2.58 -7.19
N LYS A 175 -5.76 -3.64 -7.25
CA LYS A 175 -5.58 -4.59 -6.16
C LYS A 175 -4.80 -3.98 -5.00
N VAL A 176 -3.71 -3.26 -5.28
CA VAL A 176 -2.93 -2.60 -4.22
C VAL A 176 -3.75 -1.49 -3.53
N PHE A 177 -4.51 -0.71 -4.30
CA PHE A 177 -5.43 0.29 -3.73
C PHE A 177 -6.52 -0.34 -2.85
N ALA A 178 -7.03 -1.52 -3.19
CA ALA A 178 -7.99 -2.24 -2.35
C ALA A 178 -7.40 -2.74 -1.02
N THR A 179 -6.07 -2.87 -0.92
CA THR A 179 -5.40 -3.19 0.34
C THR A 179 -5.21 -1.97 1.24
N VAL A 180 -4.83 -0.82 0.67
CA VAL A 180 -4.53 0.39 1.44
C VAL A 180 -5.78 1.21 1.78
N PHE A 181 -6.86 1.07 1.02
CA PHE A 181 -8.11 1.78 1.25
C PHE A 181 -9.18 0.82 1.76
N ASN A 182 -10.07 1.35 2.60
CA ASN A 182 -11.30 0.68 2.98
C ASN A 182 -12.33 0.80 1.84
N LEU A 183 -12.11 0.06 0.75
CA LEU A 183 -12.98 0.05 -0.42
C LEU A 183 -14.19 -0.91 -0.23
N ASP A 184 -14.07 -1.93 0.61
CA ASP A 184 -15.16 -2.87 0.93
C ASP A 184 -15.42 -2.92 2.44
N PRO A 185 -16.15 -1.94 2.98
CA PRO A 185 -16.55 -1.98 4.36
C PRO A 185 -17.68 -3.03 4.49
N TYR A 186 -17.36 -4.19 5.05
CA TYR A 186 -18.36 -5.19 5.48
C TYR A 186 -19.27 -4.70 6.61
N THR A 187 -19.27 -3.39 6.92
CA THR A 187 -20.15 -2.75 7.89
C THR A 187 -21.50 -2.41 7.26
N GLU A 188 -22.57 -2.74 7.98
CA GLU A 188 -23.94 -2.44 7.56
C GLU A 188 -24.12 -0.93 7.40
N GLY A 189 -24.54 -0.48 6.21
CA GLY A 189 -24.77 0.94 5.89
C GLY A 189 -23.58 1.69 5.25
N ALA A 190 -22.40 1.08 5.12
CA ALA A 190 -21.27 1.72 4.47
C ALA A 190 -21.33 1.63 2.93
N VAL A 191 -20.88 2.69 2.24
CA VAL A 191 -20.88 2.74 0.78
C VAL A 191 -19.84 1.78 0.21
N LYS A 192 -20.30 0.77 -0.52
CA LYS A 192 -19.41 -0.18 -1.20
C LYS A 192 -18.73 0.46 -2.40
N LEU A 193 -17.41 0.42 -2.41
CA LEU A 193 -16.56 1.02 -3.42
C LEU A 193 -15.74 -0.05 -4.13
N TYR A 194 -15.92 -0.20 -5.44
CA TYR A 194 -15.23 -1.25 -6.18
C TYR A 194 -14.08 -0.69 -7.01
N ALA A 195 -12.87 -1.21 -6.78
CA ALA A 195 -11.74 -0.96 -7.66
C ALA A 195 -11.95 -1.72 -9.00
N SER A 196 -11.83 -1.02 -10.12
CA SER A 196 -11.98 -1.61 -11.46
C SER A 196 -10.92 -1.08 -12.40
N THR A 197 -10.44 -1.95 -13.30
CA THR A 197 -9.63 -1.59 -14.47
C THR A 197 -10.45 -1.56 -15.76
N THR A 198 -11.72 -1.97 -15.69
CA THR A 198 -12.61 -2.09 -16.85
C THR A 198 -13.50 -0.85 -16.98
N ILE A 199 -13.55 -0.28 -18.17
CA ILE A 199 -14.51 0.78 -18.52
C ILE A 199 -15.92 0.15 -18.51
N ILE A 200 -16.74 0.48 -17.52
CA ILE A 200 -18.15 0.06 -17.48
C ILE A 200 -18.85 0.61 -18.74
N GLU A 201 -19.38 -0.28 -19.57
CA GLU A 201 -19.86 -0.09 -20.96
C GLU A 201 -20.94 0.98 -21.21
N LYS A 202 -21.45 1.68 -20.18
CA LYS A 202 -22.45 2.75 -20.38
C LYS A 202 -21.98 3.90 -21.28
N ASP A 203 -20.69 3.99 -21.60
CA ASP A 203 -20.14 4.98 -22.54
C ASP A 203 -20.15 4.54 -24.02
N LYS A 204 -20.51 3.29 -24.36
CA LYS A 204 -20.65 2.88 -25.78
C LYS A 204 -21.98 3.28 -26.41
N GLN A 205 -23.01 3.59 -25.62
CA GLN A 205 -24.36 3.90 -26.15
C GLN A 205 -24.63 5.39 -26.38
N LYS A 206 -23.72 6.31 -26.04
CA LYS A 206 -23.92 7.76 -26.27
C LYS A 206 -23.29 8.34 -27.54
N ASN A 207 -22.50 7.55 -28.27
CA ASN A 207 -21.80 8.04 -29.48
C ASN A 207 -22.35 7.48 -30.82
N ASN A 208 -23.48 6.74 -30.80
CA ASN A 208 -24.13 6.24 -32.02
C ASN A 208 -25.51 6.87 -32.26
N THR A 209 -25.65 8.17 -31.97
CA THR A 209 -26.73 8.96 -32.55
C THR A 209 -26.17 10.34 -32.85
N ILE A 210 -25.82 10.56 -34.13
CA ILE A 210 -26.08 11.78 -34.92
C ILE A 210 -25.64 11.47 -36.37
N MET A 211 -26.65 11.48 -37.24
CA MET A 211 -26.71 11.49 -38.72
C MET A 211 -26.02 10.38 -39.52
#